data_AF-A0A0P1AD03-F1
#
_entry.id   AF-A0A0P1AD03-F1
#
_cell.length_a   1.000
_cell.length_b   1.000
_cell.length_c   1.000
_cell.angle_alpha   90.00
_cell.angle_beta   90.00
_cell.angle_gamma   90.00
#
_symmetry.space_group_name_H-M   'P 1'
#
loop_
_entity.id
_entity.type
_entity.pdbx_description
1 polymer ?
#
loop_
_entity_poly.entity_id
_entity_poly.type
_entity_poly.pdbx_seq_one_letter_code
_entity_poly.pdbx_strand_id
1 'polypeptide(L)'
;MKVNVYVAAGNDAPCRICWYMNTSDAQVEKAIRIQLRLPRDTEFLLEDADGDVVPVSSTLPNGQHFAIVMQEDSQVPIIEKMDLSANVIEETNVILPYKRKRLDESETAAIPAPTSPLNVTDLSTVLTTLSTFSPPRSIATIIAQFVDTFTRPIANDDNIGFIPNTGRFALYDLYCEVVQDKKYHPKREDVFYKMTSMHGKVDRQRVNRYYQCPSENGEGTEIVQCKPQGKGVLLRRYRKLGKLEELENVVKIAPFISWLKLDPNEVVTRYSHFVKGFEPVSKSNYRTTTPERDEAIFI
;
A
#
# COMPACT_ATOMS: atom_id res chain seq x y z
N MET A 1 -21.09 -17.73 -3.34
CA MET A 1 -20.47 -17.66 -4.68
C MET A 1 -19.12 -18.37 -4.64
N LYS A 2 -18.78 -19.15 -5.68
CA LYS A 2 -17.50 -19.88 -5.79
C LYS A 2 -16.55 -19.06 -6.67
N VAL A 3 -15.34 -18.84 -6.20
CA VAL A 3 -14.27 -18.16 -6.94
C VAL A 3 -13.22 -19.21 -7.32
N ASN A 4 -12.65 -19.10 -8.51
CA ASN A 4 -11.55 -19.93 -8.95
C ASN A 4 -10.52 -19.15 -9.75
N VAL A 5 -9.25 -19.50 -9.63
CA VAL A 5 -8.13 -18.95 -10.40
C VAL A 5 -7.23 -20.09 -10.85
N TYR A 6 -6.37 -19.81 -11.82
CA TYR A 6 -5.38 -20.74 -12.36
C TYR A 6 -3.99 -20.21 -11.97
N VAL A 7 -3.18 -21.02 -11.29
CA VAL A 7 -1.87 -20.58 -10.80
C VAL A 7 -0.78 -21.53 -11.29
N ALA A 8 0.26 -21.02 -11.94
CA ALA A 8 1.43 -21.77 -12.41
C ALA A 8 2.68 -21.43 -11.59
N ALA A 9 3.57 -22.40 -11.39
CA ALA A 9 4.89 -22.18 -10.80
C ALA A 9 5.96 -22.39 -11.88
N GLY A 10 6.65 -21.33 -12.29
CA GLY A 10 7.62 -21.40 -13.39
C GLY A 10 6.98 -21.90 -14.69
N ASN A 11 7.56 -22.94 -15.31
CA ASN A 11 7.07 -23.54 -16.55
C ASN A 11 6.05 -24.68 -16.32
N ASP A 12 5.59 -24.89 -15.08
CA ASP A 12 4.60 -25.94 -14.78
C ASP A 12 3.20 -25.57 -15.29
N ALA A 13 2.41 -26.60 -15.57
CA ALA A 13 1.02 -26.41 -15.99
C ALA A 13 0.20 -25.70 -14.89
N PRO A 14 -0.66 -24.72 -15.26
CA PRO A 14 -1.44 -23.97 -14.29
C PRO A 14 -2.42 -24.87 -13.54
N CYS A 15 -2.37 -24.80 -12.21
CA CYS A 15 -3.27 -25.51 -11.31
C CYS A 15 -4.51 -24.67 -10.98
N ARG A 16 -5.69 -25.28 -11.04
CA ARG A 16 -6.94 -24.61 -10.68
C ARG A 16 -7.13 -24.59 -9.16
N ILE A 17 -7.20 -23.39 -8.59
CA ILE A 17 -7.45 -23.15 -7.16
C ILE A 17 -8.87 -22.61 -7.02
N CYS A 18 -9.65 -23.19 -6.11
CA CYS A 18 -11.05 -22.82 -5.91
C CYS A 18 -11.36 -22.59 -4.43
N TRP A 19 -12.13 -21.54 -4.13
CA TRP A 19 -12.64 -21.27 -2.78
C TRP A 19 -14.05 -20.67 -2.80
N TYR A 20 -14.66 -20.58 -1.62
CA TYR A 20 -15.93 -19.89 -1.44
C TYR A 20 -15.69 -18.47 -0.94
N MET A 21 -16.61 -17.55 -1.25
CA MET A 21 -16.60 -16.22 -0.64
C MET A 21 -16.53 -16.32 0.89
N ASN A 22 -15.80 -15.38 1.52
CA ASN A 22 -15.44 -15.33 2.95
C ASN A 22 -14.29 -16.25 3.39
N THR A 23 -13.64 -16.96 2.47
CA THR A 23 -12.34 -17.60 2.75
C THR A 23 -11.30 -16.51 3.01
N SER A 24 -10.41 -16.67 4.00
CA SER A 24 -9.39 -15.65 4.30
C SER A 24 -8.21 -15.72 3.32
N ASP A 25 -7.49 -14.61 3.17
CA ASP A 25 -6.30 -14.53 2.31
C ASP A 25 -5.26 -15.62 2.66
N ALA A 26 -5.02 -15.85 3.95
CA ALA A 26 -4.12 -16.89 4.44
C ALA A 26 -4.57 -18.32 4.08
N GLN A 27 -5.89 -18.57 4.00
CA GLN A 27 -6.42 -19.86 3.56
C GLN A 27 -6.24 -20.07 2.05
N VAL A 28 -6.39 -19.00 1.27
CA VAL A 28 -6.12 -19.04 -0.18
C VAL A 28 -4.63 -19.26 -0.44
N GLU A 29 -3.75 -18.54 0.26
CA GLU A 29 -2.29 -18.72 0.17
C GLU A 29 -1.89 -20.15 0.52
N LYS A 30 -2.43 -20.69 1.63
CA LYS A 30 -2.19 -22.07 2.03
C LYS A 30 -2.67 -23.07 0.97
N ALA A 31 -3.81 -22.83 0.32
CA ALA A 31 -4.33 -23.69 -0.73
C ALA A 31 -3.43 -23.69 -1.97
N ILE A 32 -2.96 -22.50 -2.40
CA ILE A 32 -2.00 -22.36 -3.50
C ILE A 32 -0.70 -23.12 -3.17
N ARG A 33 -0.15 -22.89 -1.98
CA ARG A 33 1.07 -23.55 -1.48
C ARG A 33 0.94 -25.07 -1.50
N ILE A 34 -0.19 -25.61 -1.01
CA ILE A 34 -0.43 -27.06 -1.02
C ILE A 34 -0.54 -27.59 -2.45
N GLN A 35 -1.29 -26.92 -3.32
CA GLN A 35 -1.57 -27.40 -4.66
C GLN A 35 -0.33 -27.41 -5.55
N LEU A 36 0.51 -26.38 -5.42
CA LEU A 36 1.75 -26.21 -6.19
C LEU A 36 2.98 -26.75 -5.46
N ARG A 37 2.79 -27.43 -4.32
CA ARG A 37 3.85 -28.06 -3.51
C ARG A 37 4.99 -27.09 -3.16
N LEU A 38 4.66 -25.82 -2.92
CA LEU A 38 5.65 -24.81 -2.56
C LEU A 38 6.17 -25.05 -1.13
N PRO A 39 7.42 -24.70 -0.83
CA PRO A 39 7.96 -24.80 0.53
C PRO A 39 7.16 -23.94 1.53
N ARG A 40 7.16 -24.36 2.79
CA ARG A 40 6.31 -23.75 3.83
C ARG A 40 6.69 -22.32 4.19
N ASP A 41 7.96 -21.97 4.01
CA ASP A 41 8.54 -20.71 4.48
C ASP A 41 8.91 -19.76 3.33
N THR A 42 8.53 -20.10 2.09
CA THR A 42 8.79 -19.25 0.93
C THR A 42 7.71 -18.18 0.81
N GLU A 43 8.13 -16.92 0.83
CA GLU A 43 7.29 -15.78 0.43
C GLU A 43 7.15 -15.77 -1.09
N PHE A 44 5.92 -15.64 -1.57
CA PHE A 44 5.64 -15.61 -3.00
C PHE A 44 4.50 -14.65 -3.30
N LEU A 45 4.53 -14.12 -4.51
CA LEU A 45 3.50 -13.26 -5.06
C LEU A 45 2.95 -13.89 -6.34
N LEU A 46 1.83 -13.36 -6.81
CA LEU A 46 1.17 -13.79 -8.03
C LEU A 46 1.36 -12.72 -9.10
N GLU A 47 1.97 -13.06 -10.22
CA GLU A 47 1.99 -12.22 -11.41
C GLU A 47 0.79 -12.55 -12.28
N ASP A 48 -0.04 -11.57 -12.61
CA ASP A 48 -1.18 -11.78 -13.50
C ASP A 48 -0.76 -11.90 -14.97
N ALA A 49 -1.71 -12.21 -15.85
CA ALA A 49 -1.47 -12.27 -17.31
C ALA A 49 -0.94 -10.95 -17.91
N ASP A 50 -0.99 -9.88 -17.12
CA ASP A 50 -0.58 -8.55 -17.51
C ASP A 50 0.78 -8.13 -16.91
N GLY A 51 1.47 -9.03 -16.20
CA GLY A 51 2.77 -8.76 -15.56
C GLY A 51 2.69 -8.02 -14.23
N ASP A 52 1.50 -7.82 -13.66
CA ASP A 52 1.36 -7.20 -12.33
C ASP A 52 1.52 -8.23 -11.22
N VAL A 53 2.46 -7.94 -10.33
CA VAL A 53 2.74 -8.76 -9.16
C VAL A 53 1.84 -8.34 -7.99
N VAL A 54 0.89 -9.20 -7.63
CA VAL A 54 -0.14 -9.02 -6.61
C VAL A 54 0.00 -10.04 -5.47
N PRO A 55 -0.46 -9.72 -4.25
CA PRO A 55 -0.44 -10.70 -3.16
C PRO A 55 -1.57 -11.70 -3.34
N VAL A 56 -1.42 -12.87 -2.71
CA VAL A 56 -2.54 -13.81 -2.63
C VAL A 56 -3.68 -13.18 -1.83
N SER A 57 -4.87 -13.13 -2.42
CA SER A 57 -6.06 -12.62 -1.74
C SER A 57 -7.30 -13.46 -2.06
N SER A 58 -8.21 -13.52 -1.10
CA SER A 58 -9.57 -14.01 -1.26
C SER A 58 -10.42 -13.21 -2.25
N THR A 59 -9.96 -12.00 -2.60
CA THR A 59 -10.60 -11.09 -3.54
C THR A 59 -10.07 -11.19 -4.97
N LEU A 60 -9.23 -12.19 -5.27
CA LEU A 60 -8.72 -12.40 -6.63
C LEU A 60 -9.88 -12.60 -7.63
N PRO A 61 -9.76 -12.03 -8.84
CA PRO A 61 -10.81 -12.09 -9.86
C PRO A 61 -11.03 -13.52 -10.35
N ASN A 62 -12.32 -13.90 -10.44
CA ASN A 62 -12.73 -15.24 -10.84
C ASN A 62 -12.36 -15.54 -12.31
N GLY A 63 -11.69 -16.66 -12.55
CA GLY A 63 -11.30 -17.18 -13.85
C GLY A 63 -9.94 -16.72 -14.37
N GLN A 64 -9.19 -15.91 -13.61
CA GLN A 64 -7.90 -15.40 -14.06
C GLN A 64 -6.74 -16.37 -13.87
N HIS A 65 -5.69 -16.15 -14.66
CA HIS A 65 -4.42 -16.89 -14.62
C HIS A 65 -3.35 -16.04 -13.96
N PHE A 66 -2.54 -16.69 -13.13
CA PHE A 66 -1.43 -16.09 -12.42
C PHE A 66 -0.19 -17.01 -12.50
N ALA A 67 1.00 -16.43 -12.59
CA ALA A 67 2.27 -17.10 -12.39
C ALA A 67 2.79 -16.79 -10.97
N ILE A 68 3.52 -17.71 -10.35
CA ILE A 68 4.17 -17.42 -9.07
C ILE A 68 5.50 -16.72 -9.32
N VAL A 69 5.68 -15.61 -8.61
CA VAL A 69 6.96 -14.93 -8.47
C VAL A 69 7.49 -15.20 -7.07
N MET A 70 8.59 -15.93 -6.97
CA MET A 70 9.29 -16.14 -5.70
C MET A 70 9.98 -14.85 -5.31
N GLN A 71 9.77 -14.42 -4.07
CA GLN A 71 10.48 -13.26 -3.55
C GLN A 71 11.88 -13.76 -3.13
N GLU A 72 12.83 -13.77 -4.06
CA GLU A 72 14.23 -13.97 -3.69
C GLU A 72 14.64 -12.80 -2.80
N ASP A 73 15.05 -13.12 -1.56
CA ASP A 73 15.75 -12.18 -0.71
C ASP A 73 16.86 -11.54 -1.54
N SER A 74 16.74 -10.24 -1.80
CA SER A 74 17.80 -9.45 -2.42
C SER A 74 18.99 -9.40 -1.47
N GLN A 75 19.77 -10.48 -1.46
CA GLN A 75 21.13 -10.50 -0.97
C GLN A 75 22.03 -10.05 -2.12
N VAL A 76 22.76 -8.97 -1.84
CA VAL A 76 23.87 -8.40 -2.62
C VAL A 76 24.77 -9.51 -3.19
N PRO A 77 25.28 -9.40 -4.44
CA PRO A 77 25.93 -10.51 -5.11
C PRO A 77 27.27 -10.87 -4.45
N ILE A 78 27.45 -12.14 -4.12
CA ILE A 78 28.77 -12.73 -3.89
C ILE A 78 29.02 -13.72 -5.02
N ILE A 79 30.09 -13.44 -5.76
CA ILE A 79 30.65 -14.20 -6.87
C ILE A 79 31.18 -15.57 -6.38
N GLU A 80 31.12 -16.56 -7.28
CA GLU A 80 31.84 -17.86 -7.29
C GLU A 80 31.30 -18.97 -6.35
N LYS A 81 30.88 -20.16 -6.81
CA LYS A 81 31.58 -21.13 -7.69
C LYS A 81 30.68 -22.29 -8.17
N MET A 82 31.10 -22.92 -9.27
CA MET A 82 30.81 -24.30 -9.74
C MET A 82 30.72 -25.32 -8.57
N ASP A 83 29.98 -26.43 -8.61
CA ASP A 83 30.02 -27.48 -9.63
C ASP A 83 28.92 -28.56 -9.43
N LEU A 84 28.81 -29.42 -10.43
CA LEU A 84 27.88 -30.53 -10.73
C LEU A 84 27.58 -31.63 -9.68
N SER A 85 26.52 -32.41 -10.02
CA SER A 85 26.26 -33.85 -9.75
C SER A 85 25.42 -34.21 -8.51
N ALA A 86 24.64 -35.29 -8.42
CA ALA A 86 23.92 -36.22 -9.30
C ALA A 86 23.22 -37.22 -8.36
N ASN A 87 22.13 -37.88 -8.80
CA ASN A 87 21.64 -39.21 -8.36
C ASN A 87 20.99 -39.29 -6.94
N VAL A 88 20.03 -40.16 -6.57
CA VAL A 88 19.34 -41.34 -7.13
C VAL A 88 18.21 -41.76 -6.14
N ILE A 89 17.02 -42.07 -6.68
CA ILE A 89 16.08 -43.22 -6.44
C ILE A 89 15.45 -43.55 -5.04
N GLU A 90 14.21 -44.07 -5.13
CA GLU A 90 13.42 -44.97 -4.24
C GLU A 90 12.59 -44.35 -3.09
N GLU A 91 11.44 -44.88 -2.66
CA GLU A 91 10.24 -45.53 -3.22
C GLU A 91 9.27 -45.69 -2.02
N THR A 92 7.95 -45.71 -2.26
CA THR A 92 6.89 -46.31 -1.41
C THR A 92 6.72 -45.90 0.08
N ASN A 93 5.55 -45.32 0.42
CA ASN A 93 4.45 -46.12 0.99
C ASN A 93 3.16 -45.31 1.26
N VAL A 94 2.05 -45.90 0.82
CA VAL A 94 0.65 -45.56 1.15
C VAL A 94 0.38 -45.95 2.61
N ILE A 95 -0.42 -45.15 3.33
CA ILE A 95 -1.49 -45.59 4.27
C ILE A 95 -2.31 -44.35 4.70
N LEU A 96 -3.60 -44.35 4.35
CA LEU A 96 -4.65 -43.58 5.02
C LEU A 96 -5.12 -44.34 6.26
N PRO A 97 -5.51 -43.66 7.34
CA PRO A 97 -6.90 -43.87 7.80
C PRO A 97 -7.62 -42.62 8.34
N TYR A 98 -8.91 -42.59 8.03
CA TYR A 98 -9.97 -41.82 8.67
C TYR A 98 -10.08 -42.11 10.19
N LYS A 99 -10.45 -41.11 10.99
CA LYS A 99 -11.72 -41.09 11.75
C LYS A 99 -11.97 -39.79 12.52
N ARG A 100 -13.23 -39.36 12.43
CA ARG A 100 -13.90 -38.26 13.13
C ARG A 100 -13.88 -38.45 14.66
N LYS A 101 -13.80 -37.35 15.41
CA LYS A 101 -14.66 -37.17 16.59
C LYS A 101 -14.95 -35.69 16.84
N ARG A 102 -16.24 -35.40 16.84
CA ARG A 102 -16.96 -34.18 17.19
C ARG A 102 -17.07 -34.11 18.71
N LEU A 103 -16.91 -32.94 19.32
CA LEU A 103 -17.59 -32.63 20.57
C LEU A 103 -17.85 -31.12 20.63
N ASP A 104 -19.13 -30.81 20.71
CA ASP A 104 -19.72 -29.52 21.02
C ASP A 104 -19.43 -29.15 22.47
N GLU A 105 -19.20 -27.87 22.77
CA GLU A 105 -19.70 -27.31 24.03
C GLU A 105 -19.92 -25.79 23.92
N SER A 106 -21.12 -25.40 24.33
CA SER A 106 -21.71 -24.07 24.32
C SER A 106 -21.44 -23.37 25.64
N GLU A 107 -21.24 -22.05 25.66
CA GLU A 107 -21.63 -21.26 26.83
C GLU A 107 -21.90 -19.78 26.51
N THR A 108 -23.20 -19.49 26.40
CA THR A 108 -23.98 -18.46 27.10
C THR A 108 -23.44 -17.04 27.29
N ALA A 109 -24.17 -16.11 26.69
CA ALA A 109 -24.12 -14.66 26.87
C ALA A 109 -24.69 -14.20 28.23
N ALA A 110 -24.15 -13.10 28.77
CA ALA A 110 -24.86 -12.21 29.69
C ALA A 110 -24.33 -10.77 29.62
N ILE A 111 -25.26 -9.84 29.45
CA ILE A 111 -25.12 -8.37 29.45
C ILE A 111 -25.23 -7.86 30.91
N PRO A 112 -24.69 -6.68 31.24
CA PRO A 112 -25.57 -5.66 31.81
C PRO A 112 -25.31 -4.23 31.32
N ALA A 113 -26.40 -3.47 31.13
CA ALA A 113 -26.42 -2.01 31.04
C ALA A 113 -26.33 -1.37 32.44
N PRO A 114 -26.06 -0.05 32.54
CA PRO A 114 -27.14 0.82 33.04
C PRO A 114 -27.18 2.26 32.49
N THR A 115 -28.42 2.71 32.23
CA THR A 115 -29.07 4.03 32.47
C THR A 115 -28.30 5.36 32.45
N SER A 116 -28.79 6.28 31.60
CA SER A 116 -28.68 7.76 31.73
C SER A 116 -29.66 8.33 32.78
N PRO A 117 -29.44 9.59 33.24
CA PRO A 117 -30.42 10.64 32.93
C PRO A 117 -29.81 12.03 32.61
N LEU A 118 -30.62 12.85 31.94
CA LEU A 118 -30.41 14.27 31.58
C LEU A 118 -30.32 15.20 32.80
N ASN A 119 -29.52 16.28 32.71
CA ASN A 119 -29.96 17.64 33.10
C ASN A 119 -28.99 18.80 32.76
N VAL A 120 -29.61 19.87 32.24
CA VAL A 120 -29.39 21.34 32.35
C VAL A 120 -28.04 22.00 32.03
N THR A 121 -28.13 22.88 31.01
CA THR A 121 -27.56 24.22 30.84
C THR A 121 -26.65 24.78 31.93
N ASP A 122 -25.44 25.21 31.56
CA ASP A 122 -24.87 26.44 32.14
C ASP A 122 -23.87 27.10 31.19
N LEU A 123 -24.09 28.40 30.96
CA LEU A 123 -23.14 29.33 30.37
C LEU A 123 -22.00 29.55 31.37
N SER A 124 -20.76 29.32 30.96
CA SER A 124 -19.60 29.89 31.66
C SER A 124 -18.63 30.52 30.68
N THR A 125 -18.77 31.84 30.56
CA THR A 125 -17.75 32.76 30.09
C THR A 125 -16.54 32.65 31.01
N VAL A 126 -15.44 32.08 30.51
CA VAL A 126 -14.12 32.19 31.16
C VAL A 126 -13.19 32.93 30.20
N LEU A 127 -13.12 34.24 30.38
CA LEU A 127 -12.02 35.09 29.93
C LEU A 127 -10.88 34.90 30.93
N THR A 128 -9.86 34.12 30.59
CA THR A 128 -8.60 34.14 31.36
C THR A 128 -7.40 33.72 30.52
N THR A 129 -6.57 34.73 30.23
CA THR A 129 -5.11 34.70 30.03
C THR A 129 -4.51 33.77 28.97
N LEU A 130 -3.99 34.42 27.91
CA LEU A 130 -2.91 33.95 27.04
C LEU A 130 -1.78 33.31 27.85
N SER A 131 -1.79 31.99 27.94
CA SER A 131 -0.60 31.19 28.25
C SER A 131 -0.39 30.23 27.08
N THR A 132 0.46 30.67 26.15
CA THR A 132 1.02 29.87 25.06
C THR A 132 1.93 28.79 25.62
N PHE A 133 1.34 27.71 26.10
CA PHE A 133 2.01 26.42 26.24
C PHE A 133 1.08 25.32 25.73
N SER A 134 0.92 25.28 24.41
CA SER A 134 0.45 24.04 23.79
C SER A 134 1.51 22.95 24.06
N PRO A 135 1.13 21.78 24.61
CA PRO A 135 2.07 20.69 24.86
C PRO A 135 2.84 20.34 23.59
N PRO A 136 4.08 19.81 23.68
CA PRO A 136 4.84 19.39 22.50
C PRO A 136 3.97 18.43 21.70
N ARG A 137 3.52 18.89 20.52
CA ARG A 137 2.62 18.12 19.68
C ARG A 137 3.39 16.90 19.18
N SER A 138 2.78 15.73 19.29
CA SER A 138 3.41 14.51 18.82
C SER A 138 3.68 14.59 17.31
N ILE A 139 4.76 13.95 16.85
CA ILE A 139 5.08 13.83 15.43
C ILE A 139 3.90 13.22 14.65
N ALA A 140 3.20 12.24 15.24
CA ALA A 140 2.02 11.65 14.65
C ALA A 140 0.90 12.67 14.41
N THR A 141 0.67 13.60 15.34
CA THR A 141 -0.34 14.67 15.17
C THR A 141 0.04 15.63 14.04
N ILE A 142 1.33 15.97 13.91
CA ILE A 142 1.84 16.80 12.82
C ILE A 142 1.62 16.09 11.48
N ILE A 143 2.02 14.81 11.39
CA ILE A 143 1.85 13.98 10.20
C ILE A 143 0.36 13.89 9.82
N ALA A 144 -0.54 13.68 10.80
CA ALA A 144 -1.97 13.61 10.54
C ALA A 144 -2.50 14.89 9.87
N GLN A 145 -2.18 16.06 10.45
CA GLN A 145 -2.60 17.35 9.89
C GLN A 145 -1.97 17.61 8.51
N PHE A 146 -0.71 17.22 8.33
CA PHE A 146 -0.04 17.31 7.03
C PHE A 146 -0.77 16.47 5.97
N VAL A 147 -1.06 15.19 6.28
CA VAL A 147 -1.77 14.29 5.36
C VAL A 147 -3.13 14.88 4.97
N ASP A 148 -3.91 15.36 5.95
CA ASP A 148 -5.24 15.92 5.67
C ASP A 148 -5.22 17.23 4.89
N THR A 149 -4.14 18.01 5.01
CA THR A 149 -3.95 19.25 4.27
C THR A 149 -3.74 18.97 2.78
N PHE A 150 -2.79 18.10 2.46
CA PHE A 150 -2.30 17.90 1.09
C PHE A 150 -2.98 16.77 0.31
N THR A 151 -3.73 15.91 1.00
CA THR A 151 -4.31 14.73 0.36
C THR A 151 -5.81 14.62 0.60
N ARG A 152 -6.52 13.96 -0.31
CA ARG A 152 -7.96 13.66 -0.20
C ARG A 152 -8.18 12.16 -0.26
N PRO A 153 -9.17 11.61 0.45
CA PRO A 153 -9.65 10.25 0.20
C PRO A 153 -10.02 10.10 -1.28
N ILE A 154 -9.66 8.96 -1.86
CA ILE A 154 -10.16 8.56 -3.18
C ILE A 154 -11.53 7.91 -3.04
N ALA A 155 -12.32 7.97 -4.11
CA ALA A 155 -13.58 7.24 -4.18
C ALA A 155 -13.30 5.75 -4.47
N ASN A 156 -14.22 4.85 -4.15
CA ASN A 156 -14.04 3.41 -4.33
C ASN A 156 -13.85 3.00 -5.81
N ASP A 157 -14.24 3.85 -6.74
CA ASP A 157 -14.14 3.70 -8.19
C ASP A 157 -12.92 4.41 -8.79
N ASP A 158 -12.20 5.23 -8.01
CA ASP A 158 -10.97 5.92 -8.45
C ASP A 158 -9.77 4.99 -8.30
N ASN A 159 -9.55 4.17 -9.32
CA ASN A 159 -8.44 3.20 -9.40
C ASN A 159 -7.14 3.80 -9.96
N ILE A 160 -7.04 5.13 -10.07
CA ILE A 160 -5.91 5.79 -10.74
C ILE A 160 -5.25 6.81 -9.81
N GLY A 161 -6.01 7.60 -9.05
CA GLY A 161 -5.50 8.75 -8.30
C GLY A 161 -4.56 8.50 -7.11
N PHE A 162 -4.05 7.29 -6.90
CA PHE A 162 -3.28 6.93 -5.70
C PHE A 162 -1.96 7.67 -5.56
N ILE A 163 -1.58 7.98 -4.32
CA ILE A 163 -0.24 8.45 -3.97
C ILE A 163 0.71 7.24 -3.87
N PRO A 164 1.85 7.23 -4.58
CA PRO A 164 2.81 6.14 -4.45
C PRO A 164 3.44 6.12 -3.06
N ASN A 165 3.82 4.91 -2.63
CA ASN A 165 4.53 4.67 -1.38
C ASN A 165 6.04 4.86 -1.50
N THR A 166 6.59 4.91 -2.71
CA THR A 166 8.02 5.10 -3.00
C THR A 166 8.22 5.91 -4.29
N GLY A 167 9.43 6.42 -4.50
CA GLY A 167 9.79 7.23 -5.66
C GLY A 167 9.51 8.72 -5.48
N ARG A 168 9.87 9.53 -6.48
CA ARG A 168 9.91 11.01 -6.41
C ARG A 168 8.64 11.70 -5.90
N PHE A 169 7.47 11.08 -6.10
CA PHE A 169 6.18 11.64 -5.68
C PHE A 169 5.62 10.96 -4.42
N ALA A 170 6.45 10.25 -3.65
CA ALA A 170 6.06 9.62 -2.41
C ALA A 170 5.68 10.67 -1.35
N LEU A 171 4.69 10.33 -0.54
CA LEU A 171 4.19 11.24 0.49
C LEU A 171 5.24 11.60 1.55
N TYR A 172 6.17 10.68 1.82
CA TYR A 172 7.28 10.93 2.73
C TYR A 172 8.23 11.99 2.18
N ASP A 173 8.54 11.96 0.89
CA ASP A 173 9.39 12.96 0.24
C ASP A 173 8.77 14.36 0.30
N LEU A 174 7.45 14.47 0.03
CA LEU A 174 6.73 15.73 0.21
C LEU A 174 6.80 16.22 1.67
N TYR A 175 6.68 15.30 2.63
CA TYR A 175 6.77 15.66 4.04
C TYR A 175 8.14 16.24 4.39
N CYS A 176 9.22 15.61 3.91
CA CYS A 176 10.58 16.08 4.10
C CYS A 176 10.85 17.42 3.38
N GLU A 177 10.22 17.66 2.23
CA GLU A 177 10.33 18.94 1.52
C GLU A 177 9.59 20.07 2.25
N VAL A 178 8.40 19.80 2.81
CA VAL A 178 7.59 20.83 3.50
C VAL A 178 8.08 21.08 4.92
N VAL A 179 8.36 20.02 5.68
CA VAL A 179 8.84 20.11 7.07
C VAL A 179 10.35 19.99 7.04
N GLN A 180 11.09 21.10 7.03
CA GLN A 180 12.56 21.02 6.96
C GLN A 180 13.24 20.67 8.29
N ASP A 181 12.57 20.97 9.40
CA ASP A 181 13.12 20.77 10.73
C ASP A 181 13.07 19.27 11.11
N LYS A 182 14.24 18.64 11.06
CA LYS A 182 14.42 17.20 11.31
C LYS A 182 13.98 16.76 12.70
N LYS A 183 13.80 17.66 13.67
CA LYS A 183 13.28 17.26 15.00
C LYS A 183 11.85 16.71 14.93
N TYR A 184 11.09 17.13 13.90
CA TYR A 184 9.71 16.69 13.69
C TYR A 184 9.63 15.49 12.74
N HIS A 185 10.76 14.98 12.26
CA HIS A 185 10.77 13.84 11.35
C HIS A 185 10.62 12.53 12.13
N PRO A 186 9.85 11.57 11.60
CA PRO A 186 9.90 10.22 12.12
C PRO A 186 11.31 9.63 11.92
N LYS A 187 11.71 8.71 12.79
CA LYS A 187 13.05 8.11 12.77
C LYS A 187 13.41 7.42 11.43
N ARG A 188 12.39 6.95 10.72
CA ARG A 188 12.50 6.22 9.44
C ARG A 188 11.22 6.40 8.63
N GLU A 189 11.32 6.22 7.32
CA GLU A 189 10.19 6.23 6.39
C GLU A 189 9.10 5.20 6.74
N ASP A 190 9.47 3.98 7.16
CA ASP A 190 8.49 2.96 7.57
C ASP A 190 7.64 3.42 8.77
N VAL A 191 8.21 4.25 9.65
CA VAL A 191 7.51 4.84 10.80
C VAL A 191 6.55 5.93 10.33
N PHE A 192 6.93 6.73 9.33
CA PHE A 192 6.03 7.70 8.70
C PHE A 192 4.77 6.99 8.20
N TYR A 193 4.93 5.95 7.38
CA TYR A 193 3.79 5.22 6.79
C TYR A 193 2.98 4.43 7.83
N LYS A 194 3.59 3.99 8.94
CA LYS A 194 2.85 3.43 10.09
C LYS A 194 1.94 4.49 10.73
N MET A 195 2.44 5.71 10.92
CA MET A 195 1.66 6.81 11.49
C MET A 195 0.54 7.27 10.54
N THR A 196 0.81 7.39 9.24
CA THR A 196 -0.24 7.74 8.26
C THR A 196 -1.33 6.67 8.16
N SER A 197 -0.97 5.38 8.28
CA SER A 197 -1.93 4.27 8.30
C SER A 197 -2.88 4.28 9.50
N MET A 198 -2.54 4.97 10.60
CA MET A 198 -3.47 5.17 11.72
C MET A 198 -4.54 6.21 11.40
N HIS A 199 -4.27 7.10 10.43
CA HIS A 199 -5.11 8.23 10.05
C HIS A 199 -5.78 8.09 8.68
N GLY A 200 -5.47 7.02 7.94
CA GLY A 200 -6.03 6.73 6.63
C GLY A 200 -6.10 5.24 6.35
N LYS A 201 -6.99 4.85 5.43
CA LYS A 201 -7.04 3.46 4.94
C LYS A 201 -5.86 3.25 3.99
N VAL A 202 -5.06 2.23 4.29
CA VAL A 202 -4.00 1.76 3.41
C VAL A 202 -4.57 0.65 2.55
N ASP A 203 -4.34 0.75 1.24
CA ASP A 203 -4.55 -0.34 0.32
C ASP A 203 -3.58 -1.46 0.68
N ARG A 204 -4.08 -2.64 1.01
CA ARG A 204 -3.21 -3.80 1.20
C ARG A 204 -2.94 -4.51 -0.13
N GLN A 205 -3.61 -4.12 -1.20
CA GLN A 205 -3.33 -4.64 -2.53
C GLN A 205 -2.02 -4.01 -3.02
N ARG A 206 -0.98 -4.85 -3.07
CA ARG A 206 0.28 -4.55 -3.73
C ARG A 206 0.03 -4.63 -5.22
N VAL A 207 -0.29 -3.52 -5.87
CA VAL A 207 -0.54 -3.48 -7.32
C VAL A 207 0.36 -2.41 -7.92
N ASN A 208 0.85 -2.65 -9.14
CA ASN A 208 1.65 -1.68 -9.87
C ASN A 208 0.87 -0.38 -10.07
N ARG A 209 1.60 0.74 -10.02
CA ARG A 209 1.05 2.07 -10.22
C ARG A 209 1.78 2.77 -11.33
N TYR A 210 1.06 3.61 -12.06
CA TYR A 210 1.58 4.28 -13.23
C TYR A 210 1.29 5.76 -13.10
N TYR A 211 2.29 6.60 -13.35
CA TYR A 211 2.09 8.03 -13.46
C TYR A 211 3.02 8.60 -14.53
N GLN A 212 2.53 9.63 -15.18
CA GLN A 212 3.32 10.50 -16.04
C GLN A 212 3.97 11.56 -15.17
N CYS A 213 5.25 11.84 -15.43
CA CYS A 213 6.01 12.89 -14.76
C CYS A 213 7.04 13.55 -15.69
N PRO A 214 7.55 14.74 -15.34
CA PRO A 214 8.66 15.34 -16.07
C PRO A 214 9.89 14.45 -15.97
N SER A 215 10.56 14.19 -17.11
CA SER A 215 11.75 13.33 -17.11
C SER A 215 12.88 13.92 -16.27
N GLU A 216 13.68 13.06 -15.63
CA GLU A 216 14.83 13.49 -14.82
C GLU A 216 15.83 14.35 -15.61
N ASN A 217 15.93 14.16 -16.92
CA ASN A 217 16.81 14.93 -17.81
C ASN A 217 16.23 16.30 -18.22
N GLY A 218 15.03 16.65 -17.76
CA GLY A 218 14.39 17.94 -18.03
C GLY A 218 13.73 18.09 -19.42
N GLU A 219 13.93 17.12 -20.31
CA GLU A 219 13.30 17.09 -21.63
C GLU A 219 12.15 16.07 -21.67
N GLY A 220 10.93 16.56 -21.86
CA GLY A 220 9.74 15.73 -22.07
C GLY A 220 9.10 15.17 -20.80
N THR A 221 8.10 14.32 -21.01
CA THR A 221 7.41 13.58 -19.96
C THR A 221 7.74 12.10 -20.08
N GLU A 222 8.07 11.47 -18.97
CA GLU A 222 8.23 10.02 -18.86
C GLU A 222 7.03 9.42 -18.14
N ILE A 223 6.78 8.13 -18.38
CA ILE A 223 5.76 7.40 -17.64
C ILE A 223 6.46 6.31 -16.84
N VAL A 224 6.26 6.36 -15.53
CA VAL A 224 6.97 5.51 -14.58
C VAL A 224 6.03 4.45 -14.04
N GLN A 225 6.52 3.22 -14.00
CA GLN A 225 5.89 2.12 -13.28
C GLN A 225 6.49 2.05 -11.87
N CYS A 226 5.65 2.28 -10.86
CA CYS A 226 6.01 2.05 -9.46
C CYS A 226 5.52 0.68 -9.03
N LYS A 227 6.49 -0.22 -8.79
CA LYS A 227 6.23 -1.52 -8.18
C LYS A 227 5.85 -1.35 -6.71
N PRO A 228 4.91 -2.17 -6.19
CA PRO A 228 4.51 -2.07 -4.80
C PRO A 228 5.63 -2.52 -3.87
N GLN A 229 6.07 -1.66 -2.96
CA GLN A 229 7.05 -2.00 -1.91
C GLN A 229 6.43 -1.95 -0.51
N GLY A 230 6.72 -2.93 0.35
CA GLY A 230 6.27 -2.92 1.75
C GLY A 230 4.75 -3.01 1.95
N LYS A 231 4.18 -2.13 2.77
CA LYS A 231 2.72 -2.00 2.93
C LYS A 231 2.18 -1.24 1.72
N GLY A 232 1.02 -1.63 1.20
CA GLY A 232 0.50 -1.04 -0.04
C GLY A 232 0.16 0.46 0.08
N VAL A 233 -0.35 1.03 -1.00
CA VAL A 233 -0.44 2.50 -1.13
C VAL A 233 -1.48 3.11 -0.21
N LEU A 234 -1.29 4.38 0.14
CA LEU A 234 -2.32 5.12 0.87
C LEU A 234 -3.52 5.35 -0.08
N LEU A 235 -4.75 5.01 0.35
CA LEU A 235 -5.98 5.22 -0.44
C LEU A 235 -6.38 6.70 -0.46
N ARG A 236 -5.46 7.54 -0.94
CA ARG A 236 -5.58 8.98 -1.01
C ARG A 236 -4.90 9.48 -2.27
N ARG A 237 -5.35 10.63 -2.73
CA ARG A 237 -4.79 11.38 -3.87
C ARG A 237 -4.29 12.74 -3.41
N TYR A 238 -3.29 13.28 -4.09
CA TYR A 238 -2.91 14.66 -3.88
C TYR A 238 -4.09 15.58 -4.21
N ARG A 239 -4.23 16.65 -3.42
CA ARG A 239 -5.25 17.67 -3.65
C ARG A 239 -4.94 18.37 -4.99
N LYS A 240 -5.87 18.27 -5.94
CA LYS A 240 -5.75 18.96 -7.23
C LYS A 240 -5.62 20.46 -7.03
N LEU A 241 -4.71 21.07 -7.77
CA LEU A 241 -4.49 22.51 -7.83
C LEU A 241 -5.51 23.14 -8.79
N GLY A 242 -6.80 23.15 -8.41
CA GLY A 242 -7.84 23.76 -9.24
C GLY A 242 -7.71 25.29 -9.30
N LYS A 243 -7.62 25.92 -8.13
CA LYS A 243 -7.30 27.34 -7.96
C LYS A 243 -6.23 27.46 -6.87
N LEU A 244 -5.17 28.22 -7.13
CA LEU A 244 -4.07 28.42 -6.17
C LEU A 244 -4.59 28.96 -4.83
N GLU A 245 -5.58 29.84 -4.88
CA GLU A 245 -6.25 30.46 -3.72
C GLU A 245 -6.88 29.42 -2.77
N GLU A 246 -7.43 28.32 -3.30
CA GLU A 246 -8.03 27.27 -2.47
C GLU A 246 -6.96 26.52 -1.67
N LEU A 247 -5.81 26.27 -2.28
CA LEU A 247 -4.69 25.64 -1.59
C LEU A 247 -4.10 26.58 -0.55
N GLU A 248 -3.91 27.86 -0.89
CA GLU A 248 -3.43 28.86 0.06
C GLU A 248 -4.32 28.94 1.30
N ASN A 249 -5.64 28.96 1.13
CA ASN A 249 -6.57 29.00 2.25
C ASN A 249 -6.45 27.75 3.12
N VAL A 250 -6.37 26.57 2.50
CA VAL A 250 -6.22 25.29 3.21
C VAL A 250 -4.91 25.23 3.99
N VAL A 251 -3.81 25.70 3.41
CA VAL A 251 -2.50 25.75 4.08
C VAL A 251 -2.53 26.79 5.20
N LYS A 252 -3.04 28.00 4.96
CA LYS A 252 -3.12 29.08 5.97
C LYS A 252 -3.87 28.66 7.23
N ILE A 253 -4.94 27.87 7.09
CA ILE A 253 -5.72 27.38 8.25
C ILE A 253 -5.18 26.08 8.84
N ALA A 254 -4.20 25.42 8.21
CA ALA A 254 -3.70 24.14 8.66
C ALA A 254 -2.93 24.29 9.99
N PRO A 255 -3.33 23.58 11.07
CA PRO A 255 -2.76 23.79 12.40
C PRO A 255 -1.24 23.60 12.45
N PHE A 256 -0.71 22.63 11.71
CA PHE A 256 0.73 22.32 11.73
C PHE A 256 1.61 23.46 11.19
N ILE A 257 1.08 24.33 10.33
CA ILE A 257 1.79 25.51 9.83
C ILE A 257 2.14 26.45 10.99
N SER A 258 1.16 26.71 11.86
CA SER A 258 1.37 27.52 13.07
C SER A 258 2.28 26.84 14.09
N TRP A 259 2.16 25.52 14.26
CA TRP A 259 2.95 24.75 15.24
C TRP A 259 4.43 24.71 14.89
N LEU A 260 4.72 24.62 13.59
CA LEU A 260 6.06 24.54 13.04
C LEU A 260 6.63 25.90 12.64
N LYS A 261 5.82 26.97 12.72
CA LYS A 261 6.18 28.33 12.28
C LYS A 261 6.63 28.37 10.81
N LEU A 262 5.92 27.64 9.95
CA LEU A 262 6.20 27.62 8.51
C LEU A 262 5.54 28.83 7.82
N ASP A 263 6.16 29.33 6.75
CA ASP A 263 5.51 30.32 5.88
C ASP A 263 4.48 29.62 4.97
N PRO A 264 3.18 29.95 5.06
CA PRO A 264 2.16 29.37 4.20
C PRO A 264 2.47 29.49 2.70
N ASN A 265 3.03 30.62 2.26
CA ASN A 265 3.28 30.86 0.84
C ASN A 265 4.41 29.98 0.30
N GLU A 266 5.46 29.80 1.12
CA GLU A 266 6.55 28.89 0.81
C GLU A 266 6.06 27.45 0.76
N VAL A 267 5.22 27.04 1.70
CA VAL A 267 4.64 25.69 1.74
C VAL A 267 3.75 25.42 0.51
N VAL A 268 2.93 26.39 0.11
CA VAL A 268 2.13 26.32 -1.12
C VAL A 268 3.03 26.17 -2.34
N THR A 269 4.09 26.97 -2.42
CA THR A 269 5.05 26.94 -3.54
C THR A 269 5.74 25.59 -3.65
N ARG A 270 6.23 25.04 -2.53
CA ARG A 270 6.87 23.72 -2.48
C ARG A 270 5.91 22.61 -2.86
N TYR A 271 4.70 22.60 -2.29
CA TYR A 271 3.69 21.61 -2.66
C TYR A 271 3.34 21.69 -4.15
N SER A 272 3.11 22.91 -4.68
CA SER A 272 2.79 23.11 -6.10
C SER A 272 3.92 22.68 -7.01
N HIS A 273 5.18 22.90 -6.63
CA HIS A 273 6.34 22.42 -7.36
C HIS A 273 6.46 20.90 -7.28
N PHE A 274 6.28 20.30 -6.10
CA PHE A 274 6.38 18.87 -5.88
C PHE A 274 5.37 18.08 -6.71
N VAL A 275 4.10 18.50 -6.74
CA VAL A 275 3.06 17.79 -7.53
C VAL A 275 3.04 18.22 -9.00
N LYS A 276 3.93 19.12 -9.42
CA LYS A 276 3.94 19.63 -10.79
C LYS A 276 4.26 18.52 -11.77
N GLY A 277 3.33 18.28 -12.69
CA GLY A 277 3.47 17.24 -13.69
C GLY A 277 3.27 15.83 -13.16
N PHE A 278 2.89 15.63 -11.89
CA PHE A 278 2.45 14.33 -11.40
C PHE A 278 1.03 14.06 -11.89
N GLU A 279 0.91 13.19 -12.89
CA GLU A 279 -0.37 12.77 -13.43
C GLU A 279 -0.51 11.25 -13.33
N PRO A 280 -1.31 10.73 -12.40
CA PRO A 280 -1.59 9.31 -12.34
C PRO A 280 -2.27 8.84 -13.64
N VAL A 281 -1.77 7.76 -14.23
CA VAL A 281 -2.28 7.21 -15.49
C VAL A 281 -2.77 5.78 -15.30
N SER A 282 -3.69 5.35 -16.16
CA SER A 282 -4.12 3.96 -16.19
C SER A 282 -3.02 3.05 -16.77
N LYS A 283 -3.06 1.78 -16.41
CA LYS A 283 -2.21 0.73 -17.00
C LYS A 283 -2.33 0.66 -18.53
N SER A 284 -3.55 0.86 -19.06
CA SER A 284 -3.78 0.90 -20.50
C SER A 284 -2.99 2.02 -21.17
N ASN A 285 -2.94 3.19 -20.54
CA ASN A 285 -2.19 4.32 -21.07
C ASN A 285 -0.69 4.06 -21.01
N TYR A 286 -0.18 3.48 -19.90
CA TYR A 286 1.22 3.10 -19.79
C TYR A 286 1.68 2.17 -20.92
N ARG A 287 0.87 1.15 -21.25
CA ARG A 287 1.17 0.19 -22.33
C ARG A 287 1.17 0.82 -23.72
N THR A 288 0.30 1.79 -23.99
CA THR A 288 0.24 2.41 -25.32
C THR A 288 1.39 3.38 -25.58
N THR A 289 1.98 3.95 -24.51
CA THR A 289 3.08 4.92 -24.61
C THR A 289 4.45 4.29 -24.37
N THR A 290 4.51 3.14 -23.73
CA THR A 290 5.71 2.33 -23.57
C THR A 290 5.51 1.04 -24.36
N PRO A 291 5.66 1.04 -25.70
CA PRO A 291 5.69 -0.21 -26.43
C PRO A 291 6.85 -1.03 -25.86
N GLU A 292 6.55 -2.29 -25.50
CA GLU A 292 7.54 -3.26 -25.06
C GLU A 292 8.77 -3.18 -25.96
N ARG A 293 9.96 -3.00 -25.38
CA ARG A 293 11.20 -3.40 -26.05
C ARG A 293 11.24 -4.93 -26.12
N ASP A 294 10.29 -5.50 -26.85
CA ASP A 294 10.36 -6.84 -27.38
C ASP A 294 11.27 -6.80 -28.59
N GLU A 295 12.58 -6.78 -28.34
CA GLU A 295 13.61 -7.22 -29.28
C GLU A 295 14.93 -7.41 -28.51
N ALA A 296 14.93 -8.37 -27.59
CA ALA A 296 16.16 -9.12 -27.34
C ALA A 296 16.33 -10.08 -28.53
N ILE A 297 16.87 -9.54 -29.63
CA ILE A 297 17.53 -10.34 -30.66
C ILE A 297 18.68 -11.05 -29.96
N PHE A 298 18.48 -12.32 -29.60
CA PHE A 298 19.60 -13.22 -29.34
C PHE A 298 20.25 -13.52 -30.68
N ILE A 299 21.42 -12.92 -30.92
CA ILE A 299 22.43 -13.45 -31.85
C ILE A 299 23.19 -14.54 -31.10
#